data_AF-A0AB39V3J1-F1
#
_entry.id   AF-A0AB39V3J1-F1
#
_cell.length_a   1.000
_cell.length_b   1.000
_cell.length_c   1.000
_cell.angle_alpha   90.00
_cell.angle_beta   90.00
_cell.angle_gamma   90.00
#
_symmetry.space_group_name_H-M   'P 1'
#
loop_
_entity.id
_entity.type
_entity.pdbx_description
1 polymer ?
#
loop_
_entity_poly.entity_id
_entity_poly.type
_entity_poly.pdbx_seq_one_letter_code
_entity_poly.pdbx_strand_id
1 'polypeptide(L)'
;MRKLIILMLLGCSMTSFALFDKIKKEIKWREEEQPRFNQVKVMINGEEKMRKVIPGRYEIKLFEITYPTDLFGKNRFYNEFNTFLKNVKKDKKYSLLLENRFYQEMQDIKIDQLSEEEKILELPASSLNDYYRQQIAAMSGGANLTEYIGTDQEFLNRQIFVLYELLNKSDFNPRNVYSELDKEFLIEELKNHRKEVVENFEKSNVEFFIKETYENSGLSKFTDDSVYKFDKDIVLSDKLEDQAVLPELQRNIYLTGFPDNIIEELAKNQLKLKRTPLLLENSEYHGYTYNENNTIVFIGGENPKYYYNDYKINVVRKPVAVLDLLKTSSNYYVSDFFR
;
A
#
# COMPACT_ATOMS: atom_id res chain seq x y z
N MET A 1 -62.41 -25.51 11.47
CA MET A 1 -61.62 -24.29 11.15
C MET A 1 -60.99 -23.60 12.37
N ARG A 2 -61.66 -23.43 13.53
CA ARG A 2 -61.06 -22.77 14.72
C ARG A 2 -59.80 -23.42 15.33
N LYS A 3 -59.64 -24.75 15.24
CA LYS A 3 -58.44 -25.45 15.78
C LYS A 3 -57.18 -25.31 14.91
N LEU A 4 -57.32 -25.07 13.60
CA LEU A 4 -56.16 -24.90 12.69
C LEU A 4 -55.54 -23.50 12.80
N ILE A 5 -56.37 -22.47 13.03
CA ILE A 5 -55.91 -21.07 13.17
C ILE A 5 -55.12 -20.88 14.47
N ILE A 6 -55.51 -21.56 15.56
CA ILE A 6 -54.77 -21.51 16.84
C ILE A 6 -53.41 -22.21 16.74
N LEU A 7 -53.30 -23.31 15.96
CA LEU A 7 -52.03 -23.99 15.74
C LEU A 7 -51.07 -23.16 14.86
N MET A 8 -51.60 -22.45 13.85
CA MET A 8 -50.79 -21.49 13.06
C MET A 8 -50.33 -20.29 13.90
N LEU A 9 -51.19 -19.73 14.76
CA LEU A 9 -50.81 -18.62 15.65
C LEU A 9 -49.77 -19.04 16.71
N LEU A 10 -49.85 -20.25 17.25
CA LEU A 10 -48.84 -20.81 18.14
C LEU A 10 -47.51 -21.11 17.41
N GLY A 11 -47.57 -21.61 16.17
CA GLY A 11 -46.39 -21.82 15.32
C GLY A 11 -45.65 -20.53 14.96
N CYS A 12 -46.38 -19.47 14.61
CA CYS A 12 -45.80 -18.14 14.35
C CYS A 12 -45.21 -17.49 15.61
N SER A 13 -45.75 -17.78 16.79
CA SER A 13 -45.17 -17.30 18.05
C SER A 13 -43.84 -18.00 18.37
N MET A 14 -43.75 -19.33 18.21
CA MET A 14 -42.51 -20.07 18.50
C MET A 14 -41.36 -19.76 17.52
N THR A 15 -41.65 -19.53 16.24
CA THR A 15 -40.63 -19.07 15.29
C THR A 15 -40.15 -17.65 15.61
N SER A 16 -41.04 -16.77 16.04
CA SER A 16 -40.66 -15.42 16.49
C SER A 16 -39.79 -15.46 17.75
N PHE A 17 -40.12 -16.28 18.75
CA PHE A 17 -39.30 -16.45 19.96
C PHE A 17 -37.92 -17.05 19.66
N ALA A 18 -37.84 -18.05 18.79
CA ALA A 18 -36.55 -18.63 18.37
C ALA A 18 -35.68 -17.62 17.59
N LEU A 19 -36.30 -16.77 16.76
CA LEU A 19 -35.61 -15.69 16.05
C LEU A 19 -35.13 -14.61 17.03
N PHE A 20 -35.96 -14.23 17.99
CA PHE A 20 -35.61 -13.26 19.04
C PHE A 20 -34.52 -13.78 19.97
N ASP A 21 -34.55 -15.05 20.36
CA ASP A 21 -33.48 -15.67 21.17
C ASP A 21 -32.19 -15.81 20.37
N LYS A 22 -32.26 -16.11 19.06
CA LYS A 22 -31.09 -16.11 18.18
C LYS A 22 -30.48 -14.72 18.04
N ILE A 23 -31.30 -13.69 17.80
CA ILE A 23 -30.88 -12.29 17.74
C ILE A 23 -30.30 -11.83 19.08
N LYS A 24 -30.96 -12.16 20.19
CA LYS A 24 -30.51 -11.80 21.54
C LYS A 24 -29.22 -12.53 21.91
N LYS A 25 -29.05 -13.79 21.47
CA LYS A 25 -27.80 -14.55 21.62
C LYS A 25 -26.69 -13.97 20.74
N GLU A 26 -26.95 -13.63 19.47
CA GLU A 26 -25.98 -12.95 18.61
C GLU A 26 -25.57 -11.57 19.13
N ILE A 27 -26.51 -10.78 19.65
CA ILE A 27 -26.25 -9.48 20.30
C ILE A 27 -25.40 -9.69 21.56
N LYS A 28 -25.77 -10.66 22.40
CA LYS A 28 -25.04 -10.97 23.63
C LYS A 28 -23.63 -11.51 23.37
N TRP A 29 -23.44 -12.30 22.30
CA TRP A 29 -22.11 -12.74 21.87
C TRP A 29 -21.24 -11.58 21.40
N ARG A 30 -21.79 -10.59 20.67
CA ARG A 30 -21.04 -9.37 20.30
C ARG A 30 -20.66 -8.50 21.50
N GLU A 31 -21.48 -8.46 22.55
CA GLU A 31 -21.20 -7.71 23.78
C GLU A 31 -20.18 -8.41 24.70
N GLU A 32 -20.06 -9.75 24.62
CA GLU A 32 -19.17 -10.56 25.45
C GLU A 32 -17.83 -10.94 24.77
N GLU A 33 -17.66 -10.67 23.47
CA GLU A 33 -16.40 -10.92 22.75
C GLU A 33 -15.30 -9.95 23.21
N GLN A 34 -14.19 -10.51 23.73
CA GLN A 34 -13.02 -9.70 24.04
C GLN A 34 -12.38 -9.15 22.76
N PRO A 35 -11.85 -7.91 22.78
CA PRO A 35 -11.15 -7.35 21.64
C PRO A 35 -10.04 -8.27 21.13
N ARG A 36 -10.02 -8.50 19.80
CA ARG A 36 -8.97 -9.30 19.15
C ARG A 36 -7.56 -8.67 19.29
N PHE A 37 -7.50 -7.40 19.70
CA PHE A 37 -6.28 -6.60 19.92
C PHE A 37 -6.03 -6.28 21.41
N ASN A 38 -6.35 -7.20 22.33
CA ASN A 38 -6.20 -6.99 23.79
C ASN A 38 -4.84 -6.41 24.22
N GLN A 39 -3.75 -6.68 23.49
CA GLN A 39 -2.45 -6.05 23.69
C GLN A 39 -1.81 -5.62 22.36
N VAL A 40 -1.19 -4.44 22.36
CA VAL A 40 -0.44 -3.89 21.23
C VAL A 40 1.04 -3.79 21.58
N LYS A 41 1.92 -3.99 20.60
CA LYS A 41 3.33 -3.67 20.74
C LYS A 41 3.49 -2.15 20.72
N VAL A 42 4.25 -1.60 21.66
CA VAL A 42 4.65 -0.19 21.66
C VAL A 42 6.15 -0.09 21.85
N MET A 43 6.77 0.95 21.28
CA MET A 43 8.17 1.27 21.54
C MET A 43 8.24 2.27 22.70
N ILE A 44 8.99 1.93 23.74
CA ILE A 44 9.25 2.81 24.88
C ILE A 44 10.76 2.82 25.11
N ASN A 45 11.40 3.98 24.91
CA ASN A 45 12.84 4.16 25.08
C ASN A 45 13.68 3.14 24.29
N GLY A 46 13.23 2.76 23.08
CA GLY A 46 13.93 1.79 22.23
C GLY A 46 13.67 0.32 22.53
N GLU A 47 12.84 0.00 23.53
CA GLU A 47 12.43 -1.37 23.86
C GLU A 47 10.99 -1.66 23.41
N GLU A 48 10.77 -2.83 22.80
CA GLU A 48 9.43 -3.35 22.53
C GLU A 48 8.75 -3.76 23.85
N LYS A 49 7.58 -3.19 24.11
CA LYS A 49 6.74 -3.56 25.27
C LYS A 49 5.32 -3.86 24.83
N MET A 50 4.73 -4.89 25.42
CA MET A 50 3.30 -5.17 25.24
C MET A 50 2.50 -4.26 26.18
N ARG A 51 1.56 -3.49 25.63
CA ARG A 51 0.61 -2.70 26.42
C ARG A 51 -0.81 -3.17 26.16
N LYS A 52 -1.58 -3.28 27.24
CA LYS A 52 -3.02 -3.50 27.14
C LYS A 52 -3.68 -2.34 26.40
N VAL A 53 -4.51 -2.64 25.41
CA VAL A 53 -5.36 -1.64 24.76
C VAL A 53 -6.52 -1.33 25.71
N ILE A 54 -6.78 -0.05 25.95
CA ILE A 54 -7.87 0.42 26.80
C ILE A 54 -8.95 1.07 25.93
N PRO A 55 -10.21 1.07 26.36
CA PRO A 55 -11.26 1.85 25.71
C PRO A 55 -10.83 3.30 25.45
N GLY A 56 -11.12 3.82 24.27
CA GLY A 56 -10.68 5.16 23.87
C GLY A 56 -10.59 5.36 22.36
N ARG A 57 -10.00 6.50 21.98
CA ARG A 57 -9.77 6.88 20.58
C ARG A 57 -8.29 6.72 20.24
N TYR A 58 -8.03 6.05 19.13
CA TYR A 58 -6.69 5.81 18.60
C TYR A 58 -6.62 6.32 17.17
N GLU A 59 -5.62 7.13 16.87
CA GLU A 59 -5.31 7.58 15.50
C GLU A 59 -3.96 7.03 15.07
N ILE A 60 -4.00 6.11 14.12
CA ILE A 60 -2.84 5.45 13.53
C ILE A 60 -2.51 6.20 12.23
N LYS A 61 -1.29 6.71 12.11
CA LYS A 61 -0.89 7.46 10.92
C LYS A 61 -0.43 6.50 9.83
N LEU A 62 -1.05 6.62 8.65
CA LEU A 62 -0.57 6.01 7.41
C LEU A 62 0.05 7.12 6.55
N PHE A 63 1.38 7.12 6.45
CA PHE A 63 2.12 8.16 5.76
C PHE A 63 2.14 7.88 4.25
N GLU A 64 1.50 8.76 3.48
CA GLU A 64 1.49 8.66 2.01
C GLU A 64 2.67 9.46 1.46
N ILE A 65 3.57 8.77 0.77
CA ILE A 65 4.70 9.37 0.05
C ILE A 65 4.40 9.37 -1.45
N THR A 66 4.67 10.49 -2.10
CA THR A 66 4.43 10.64 -3.55
C THR A 66 5.68 10.27 -4.31
N TYR A 67 5.54 9.39 -5.29
CA TYR A 67 6.65 8.97 -6.14
C TYR A 67 6.77 9.90 -7.37
N PRO A 68 7.95 10.41 -7.74
CA PRO A 68 8.07 11.25 -8.93
C PRO A 68 7.94 10.45 -10.24
N THR A 69 7.60 11.13 -11.34
CA THR A 69 7.52 10.50 -12.68
C THR A 69 8.76 10.77 -13.52
N ASP A 70 9.46 11.88 -13.30
CA ASP A 70 10.65 12.24 -14.07
C ASP A 70 11.94 11.68 -13.46
N LEU A 71 12.95 11.49 -14.30
CA LEU A 71 14.24 10.87 -13.95
C LEU A 71 14.91 11.54 -12.73
N PHE A 72 15.04 12.86 -12.74
CA PHE A 72 15.74 13.60 -11.68
C PHE A 72 14.93 13.67 -10.38
N GLY A 73 13.61 13.76 -10.50
CA GLY A 73 12.66 13.61 -9.39
C GLY A 73 12.84 12.25 -8.72
N LYS A 74 12.83 11.15 -9.49
CA LYS A 74 13.03 9.79 -8.98
C LYS A 74 14.39 9.67 -8.29
N ASN A 75 15.45 10.21 -8.89
CA ASN A 75 16.78 10.18 -8.27
C ASN A 75 16.82 10.88 -6.91
N ARG A 76 16.25 12.09 -6.83
CA ARG A 76 16.13 12.83 -5.57
C ARG A 76 15.34 12.03 -4.54
N PHE A 77 14.22 11.45 -4.97
CA PHE A 77 13.38 10.61 -4.11
C PHE A 77 14.17 9.43 -3.53
N TYR A 78 14.90 8.67 -4.34
CA TYR A 78 15.72 7.55 -3.86
C TYR A 78 16.80 8.01 -2.86
N ASN A 79 17.45 9.15 -3.11
CA ASN A 79 18.46 9.71 -2.22
C ASN A 79 17.87 10.14 -0.87
N GLU A 80 16.72 10.82 -0.91
CA GLU A 80 15.97 11.21 0.29
C GLU A 80 15.44 10.00 1.05
N PHE A 81 14.95 8.99 0.34
CA PHE A 81 14.42 7.76 0.92
C PHE A 81 15.51 6.94 1.58
N ASN A 82 16.67 6.79 0.93
CA ASN A 82 17.83 6.13 1.55
C ASN A 82 18.31 6.90 2.79
N THR A 83 18.31 8.23 2.73
CA THR A 83 18.62 9.08 3.89
C THR A 83 17.64 8.84 5.03
N PHE A 84 16.34 8.76 4.73
CA PHE A 84 15.32 8.40 5.71
C PHE A 84 15.64 7.03 6.33
N LEU A 85 15.78 5.98 5.51
CA LEU A 85 16.00 4.60 5.96
C LEU A 85 17.23 4.45 6.85
N LYS A 86 18.35 5.07 6.47
CA LYS A 86 19.60 5.07 7.26
C LYS A 86 19.46 5.76 8.61
N ASN A 87 18.53 6.71 8.74
CA ASN A 87 18.32 7.53 9.94
C ASN A 87 17.02 7.21 10.69
N VAL A 88 16.30 6.14 10.32
CA VAL A 88 15.12 5.69 11.06
C VAL A 88 15.52 5.32 12.48
N LYS A 89 14.94 6.02 13.46
CA LYS A 89 15.12 5.67 14.87
C LYS A 89 14.37 4.38 15.19
N LYS A 90 15.04 3.43 15.84
CA LYS A 90 14.47 2.11 16.20
C LYS A 90 13.21 2.21 17.08
N ASP A 91 13.07 3.27 17.87
CA ASP A 91 11.94 3.50 18.76
C ASP A 91 10.73 4.18 18.10
N LYS A 92 10.81 4.49 16.80
CA LYS A 92 9.72 5.10 16.04
C LYS A 92 9.04 4.09 15.14
N LYS A 93 7.72 4.24 14.98
CA LYS A 93 6.89 3.42 14.09
C LYS A 93 6.44 4.22 12.87
N TYR A 94 6.53 3.58 11.71
CA TYR A 94 6.14 4.13 10.42
C TYR A 94 5.32 3.10 9.65
N SER A 95 4.11 3.48 9.26
CA SER A 95 3.30 2.76 8.29
C SER A 95 3.27 3.61 7.03
N LEU A 96 3.90 3.15 5.95
CA LEU A 96 3.97 3.85 4.67
C LEU A 96 2.90 3.35 3.71
N LEU A 97 2.28 4.27 2.98
CA LEU A 97 1.49 3.97 1.80
C LEU A 97 2.35 4.24 0.58
N LEU A 98 2.70 3.17 -0.14
CA LEU A 98 3.55 3.20 -1.32
C LEU A 98 2.69 3.16 -2.58
N GLU A 99 3.04 3.98 -3.57
CA GLU A 99 2.48 3.81 -4.90
C GLU A 99 2.94 2.49 -5.53
N ASN A 100 2.05 1.77 -6.22
CA ASN A 100 2.40 0.49 -6.84
C ASN A 100 3.61 0.60 -7.79
N ARG A 101 3.71 1.66 -8.59
CA ARG A 101 4.85 1.88 -9.49
C ARG A 101 6.20 1.94 -8.77
N PHE A 102 6.27 2.59 -7.60
CA PHE A 102 7.50 2.61 -6.81
C PHE A 102 7.84 1.22 -6.29
N TYR A 103 6.83 0.48 -5.82
CA TYR A 103 7.02 -0.89 -5.37
C TYR A 103 7.52 -1.82 -6.50
N GLN A 104 6.94 -1.74 -7.70
CA GLN A 104 7.37 -2.55 -8.84
C GLN A 104 8.80 -2.22 -9.26
N GLU A 105 9.16 -0.94 -9.34
CA GLU A 105 10.54 -0.54 -9.64
C GLU A 105 11.54 -1.08 -8.61
N MET A 106 11.18 -1.14 -7.33
CA MET A 106 12.02 -1.82 -6.33
C MET A 106 12.18 -3.33 -6.62
N GLN A 107 11.18 -4.00 -7.19
CA GLN A 107 11.32 -5.39 -7.61
C GLN A 107 12.23 -5.53 -8.83
N ASP A 108 12.14 -4.61 -9.79
CA ASP A 108 12.98 -4.58 -10.98
C ASP A 108 14.46 -4.34 -10.60
N ILE A 109 14.73 -3.42 -9.67
CA ILE A 109 16.08 -3.17 -9.14
C ILE A 109 16.70 -4.43 -8.52
N LYS A 110 15.90 -5.29 -7.87
CA LYS A 110 16.40 -6.55 -7.27
C LYS A 110 16.92 -7.52 -8.32
N ILE A 111 16.45 -7.42 -9.56
CA ILE A 111 16.89 -8.25 -10.69
C ILE A 111 17.76 -7.45 -11.68
N ASP A 112 18.45 -6.41 -11.19
CA ASP A 112 19.42 -5.62 -11.97
C ASP A 112 18.84 -4.77 -13.11
N GLN A 113 17.54 -4.49 -13.06
CA GLN A 113 16.88 -3.64 -14.04
C GLN A 113 16.81 -2.18 -13.56
N LEU A 114 17.10 -1.27 -14.49
CA LEU A 114 16.90 0.17 -14.30
C LEU A 114 15.44 0.55 -14.53
N SER A 115 15.06 1.71 -13.99
CA SER A 115 13.74 2.29 -14.28
C SER A 115 13.59 2.63 -15.78
N GLU A 116 12.36 2.71 -16.26
CA GLU A 116 12.08 2.99 -17.69
C GLU A 116 12.77 4.27 -18.19
N GLU A 117 12.82 5.30 -17.36
CA GLU A 117 13.45 6.59 -17.68
C GLU A 117 14.98 6.52 -17.67
N GLU A 118 15.57 5.53 -17.00
CA GLU A 118 17.01 5.28 -16.94
C GLU A 118 17.49 4.36 -18.08
N LYS A 119 16.61 3.54 -18.69
CA LYS A 119 16.98 2.60 -19.78
C LYS A 119 17.65 3.26 -20.98
N ILE A 120 17.31 4.53 -21.26
CA ILE A 120 17.95 5.31 -22.32
C ILE A 120 19.47 5.48 -22.12
N LEU A 121 19.94 5.39 -20.87
CA LEU A 121 21.36 5.50 -20.52
C LEU A 121 22.14 4.21 -20.85
N GLU A 122 21.48 3.05 -20.87
CA GLU A 122 22.09 1.77 -21.24
C GLU A 122 22.29 1.61 -22.75
N LEU A 123 21.50 2.31 -23.56
CA LEU A 123 21.61 2.25 -25.02
C LEU A 123 22.97 2.81 -25.47
N PRO A 124 23.70 2.11 -26.37
CA PRO A 124 24.89 2.67 -27.02
C PRO A 124 24.56 4.01 -27.69
N ALA A 125 25.43 5.01 -27.58
CA ALA A 125 25.14 6.35 -28.11
C ALA A 125 24.88 6.34 -29.62
N SER A 126 25.56 5.47 -30.36
CA SER A 126 25.40 5.25 -31.79
C SER A 126 24.06 4.62 -32.18
N SER A 127 23.36 4.00 -31.22
CA SER A 127 22.05 3.36 -31.43
C SER A 127 20.85 4.29 -31.16
N LEU A 128 21.10 5.49 -30.61
CA LEU A 128 20.05 6.44 -30.29
C LEU A 128 19.41 7.01 -31.56
N ASN A 129 18.12 6.77 -31.72
CA ASN A 129 17.29 7.41 -32.75
C ASN A 129 17.00 8.89 -32.39
N ASP A 130 16.42 9.63 -33.32
CA ASP A 130 16.13 11.07 -33.15
C ASP A 130 15.26 11.35 -31.91
N TYR A 131 14.31 10.47 -31.59
CA TYR A 131 13.46 10.58 -30.41
C TYR A 131 14.28 10.50 -29.11
N TYR A 132 15.17 9.52 -28.99
CA TYR A 132 16.04 9.39 -27.81
C TYR A 132 17.10 10.48 -27.74
N ARG A 133 17.64 10.91 -28.88
CA ARG A 133 18.58 12.04 -28.96
C ARG A 133 17.96 13.32 -28.40
N GLN A 134 16.70 13.61 -28.75
CA GLN A 134 15.97 14.76 -28.20
C GLN A 134 15.77 14.67 -26.69
N GLN A 135 15.40 13.49 -26.18
CA GLN A 135 15.24 13.27 -24.74
C GLN A 135 16.55 13.48 -23.97
N ILE A 136 17.65 12.86 -24.42
CA ILE A 136 18.97 13.04 -23.80
C ILE A 136 19.40 14.51 -23.86
N ALA A 137 19.19 15.20 -24.99
CA ALA A 137 19.50 16.63 -25.10
C ALA A 137 18.71 17.49 -24.10
N ALA A 138 17.42 17.18 -23.90
CA ALA A 138 16.58 17.87 -22.92
C ALA A 138 17.05 17.65 -21.48
N MET A 139 17.47 16.43 -21.13
CA MET A 139 17.98 16.09 -19.79
C MET A 139 19.39 16.64 -19.52
N SER A 140 20.17 16.89 -20.57
CA SER A 140 21.58 17.31 -20.49
C SER A 140 21.80 18.79 -20.83
N GLY A 141 20.78 19.63 -20.67
CA GLY A 141 20.87 21.07 -21.00
C GLY A 141 21.99 21.82 -20.27
N GLY A 142 22.40 21.35 -19.08
CA GLY A 142 23.50 21.92 -18.29
C GLY A 142 24.91 21.48 -18.70
N ALA A 143 25.06 20.53 -19.64
CA ALA A 143 26.36 19.93 -19.98
C ALA A 143 27.33 20.90 -20.67
N ASN A 144 26.85 22.03 -21.22
CA ASN A 144 27.66 23.05 -21.91
C ASN A 144 28.60 22.47 -22.99
N LEU A 145 28.10 21.51 -23.78
CA LEU A 145 28.88 20.86 -24.84
C LEU A 145 29.11 21.81 -26.01
N THR A 146 30.37 22.04 -26.35
CA THR A 146 30.80 22.82 -27.53
C THR A 146 31.54 21.99 -28.56
N GLU A 147 31.96 20.78 -28.19
CA GLU A 147 32.70 19.85 -29.04
C GLU A 147 31.79 18.69 -29.48
N TYR A 148 32.14 18.05 -30.59
CA TYR A 148 31.49 16.83 -31.10
C TYR A 148 30.02 16.95 -31.52
N ILE A 149 29.50 18.18 -31.65
CA ILE A 149 28.09 18.44 -32.00
C ILE A 149 27.65 17.66 -33.26
N GLY A 150 26.51 16.98 -33.16
CA GLY A 150 25.89 16.16 -34.19
C GLY A 150 26.46 14.73 -34.29
N THR A 151 27.48 14.38 -33.52
CA THR A 151 28.13 13.07 -33.55
C THR A 151 27.65 12.15 -32.43
N ASP A 152 27.88 10.85 -32.56
CA ASP A 152 27.59 9.88 -31.50
C ASP A 152 28.37 10.19 -30.21
N GLN A 153 29.56 10.80 -30.31
CA GLN A 153 30.35 11.22 -29.16
C GLN A 153 29.66 12.33 -28.36
N GLU A 154 28.92 13.25 -29.00
CA GLU A 154 28.12 14.25 -28.27
C GLU A 154 27.12 13.53 -27.36
N PHE A 155 26.38 12.56 -27.92
CA PHE A 155 25.34 11.88 -27.18
C PHE A 155 25.89 10.97 -26.08
N LEU A 156 27.06 10.36 -26.30
CA LEU A 156 27.78 9.66 -25.24
C LEU A 156 28.15 10.62 -24.11
N ASN A 157 28.73 11.79 -24.42
CA ASN A 157 29.06 12.80 -23.41
C ASN A 157 27.82 13.31 -22.66
N ARG A 158 26.67 13.43 -23.34
CA ARG A 158 25.39 13.79 -22.70
C ARG A 158 24.87 12.70 -21.77
N GLN A 159 24.94 11.42 -22.16
CA GLN A 159 24.57 10.30 -21.29
C GLN A 159 25.47 10.25 -20.04
N ILE A 160 26.79 10.43 -20.22
CA ILE A 160 27.75 10.52 -19.12
C ILE A 160 27.41 11.69 -18.19
N PHE A 161 27.11 12.87 -18.73
CA PHE A 161 26.70 14.02 -17.93
C PHE A 161 25.47 13.71 -17.06
N VAL A 162 24.43 13.10 -17.65
CA VAL A 162 23.24 12.70 -16.89
C VAL A 162 23.61 11.71 -15.78
N LEU A 163 24.46 10.71 -16.06
CA LEU A 163 24.92 9.77 -15.04
C LEU A 163 25.69 10.46 -13.91
N TYR A 164 26.52 11.47 -14.21
CA TYR A 164 27.21 12.27 -13.19
C TYR A 164 26.22 13.01 -12.29
N GLU A 165 25.20 13.64 -12.87
CA GLU A 165 24.14 14.31 -12.11
C GLU A 165 23.37 13.31 -11.23
N LEU A 166 23.06 12.11 -11.75
CA LEU A 166 22.37 11.07 -10.99
C LEU A 166 23.21 10.56 -9.81
N LEU A 167 24.53 10.45 -10.01
CA LEU A 167 25.50 9.99 -9.01
C LEU A 167 26.02 11.12 -8.10
N ASN A 168 25.56 12.37 -8.28
CA ASN A 168 26.05 13.56 -7.60
C ASN A 168 27.58 13.77 -7.74
N LYS A 169 28.15 13.47 -8.92
CA LYS A 169 29.56 13.71 -9.25
C LYS A 169 29.71 15.10 -9.89
N SER A 170 30.78 15.82 -9.55
CA SER A 170 30.97 17.24 -9.94
C SER A 170 32.12 17.50 -10.91
N ASP A 171 32.87 16.45 -11.25
CA ASP A 171 34.10 16.49 -12.05
C ASP A 171 33.87 16.15 -13.53
N PHE A 172 32.63 16.27 -14.01
CA PHE A 172 32.32 16.12 -15.44
C PHE A 172 33.09 17.15 -16.28
N ASN A 173 33.72 16.70 -17.36
CA ASN A 173 34.41 17.58 -18.30
C ASN A 173 33.82 17.42 -19.71
N PRO A 174 33.15 18.45 -20.27
CA PRO A 174 32.52 18.37 -21.59
C PRO A 174 33.49 18.17 -22.75
N ARG A 175 34.79 18.43 -22.55
CA ARG A 175 35.86 18.28 -23.56
C ARG A 175 36.52 16.91 -23.57
N ASN A 176 36.16 16.04 -22.63
CA ASN A 176 36.72 14.69 -22.60
C ASN A 176 36.09 13.83 -23.70
N VAL A 177 36.89 12.90 -24.23
CA VAL A 177 36.42 11.78 -25.04
C VAL A 177 36.14 10.62 -24.10
N TYR A 178 34.89 10.48 -23.68
CA TYR A 178 34.43 9.34 -22.90
C TYR A 178 34.20 8.12 -23.80
N SER A 179 34.33 6.94 -23.22
CA SER A 179 34.05 5.66 -23.87
C SER A 179 32.75 5.04 -23.36
N GLU A 180 32.20 4.10 -24.14
CA GLU A 180 31.05 3.29 -23.70
C GLU A 180 31.38 2.47 -22.44
N LEU A 181 32.66 2.11 -22.24
CA LEU A 181 33.13 1.45 -21.03
C LEU A 181 33.06 2.38 -19.80
N ASP A 182 33.42 3.66 -19.95
CA ASP A 182 33.26 4.64 -18.87
C ASP A 182 31.78 4.78 -18.46
N LYS A 183 30.88 4.74 -19.46
CA LYS A 183 29.44 4.78 -19.24
C LYS A 183 28.96 3.55 -18.47
N GLU A 184 29.41 2.36 -18.87
CA GLU A 184 29.06 1.10 -18.21
C GLU A 184 29.45 1.09 -16.73
N PHE A 185 30.65 1.59 -16.38
CA PHE A 185 31.06 1.72 -14.98
C PHE A 185 30.14 2.61 -14.15
N LEU A 186 29.68 3.73 -14.72
CA LEU A 186 28.75 4.65 -14.04
C LEU A 186 27.35 4.04 -13.90
N ILE A 187 26.90 3.28 -14.91
CA ILE A 187 25.63 2.54 -14.84
C ILE A 187 25.66 1.50 -13.73
N GLU A 188 26.76 0.73 -13.63
CA GLU A 188 26.93 -0.25 -12.55
C GLU A 188 26.99 0.43 -11.18
N GLU A 189 27.67 1.58 -11.06
CA GLU A 189 27.65 2.37 -9.83
C GLU A 189 26.21 2.81 -9.45
N LEU A 190 25.43 3.28 -10.43
CA LEU A 190 24.04 3.67 -10.24
C LEU A 190 23.18 2.48 -9.78
N LYS A 191 23.28 1.33 -10.45
CA LYS A 191 22.57 0.10 -10.08
C LYS A 191 22.89 -0.31 -8.65
N ASN A 192 24.16 -0.25 -8.26
CA ASN A 192 24.60 -0.56 -6.90
C ASN A 192 24.00 0.41 -5.87
N HIS A 193 23.97 1.72 -6.15
CA HIS A 193 23.30 2.69 -5.28
C HIS A 193 21.80 2.38 -5.13
N ARG A 194 21.10 2.04 -6.23
CA ARG A 194 19.67 1.68 -6.20
C ARG A 194 19.43 0.41 -5.36
N LYS A 195 20.24 -0.63 -5.57
CA LYS A 195 20.19 -1.87 -4.78
C LYS A 195 20.39 -1.61 -3.29
N GLU A 196 21.35 -0.76 -2.92
CA GLU A 196 21.58 -0.39 -1.53
C GLU A 196 20.30 0.20 -0.88
N VAL A 197 19.57 1.06 -1.61
CA VAL A 197 18.30 1.62 -1.10
C VAL A 197 17.27 0.51 -0.86
N VAL A 198 17.11 -0.42 -1.81
CA VAL A 198 16.16 -1.54 -1.68
C VAL A 198 16.54 -2.45 -0.52
N GLU A 199 17.83 -2.79 -0.38
CA GLU A 199 18.30 -3.58 0.74
C GLU A 199 18.07 -2.89 2.09
N ASN A 200 18.32 -1.57 2.16
CA ASN A 200 18.06 -0.79 3.37
C ASN A 200 16.56 -0.75 3.69
N PHE A 201 15.70 -0.73 2.68
CA PHE A 201 14.25 -0.80 2.85
C PHE A 201 13.82 -2.16 3.41
N GLU A 202 14.31 -3.27 2.85
CA GLU A 202 13.99 -4.63 3.30
C GLU A 202 14.50 -4.93 4.71
N LYS A 203 15.65 -4.37 5.09
CA LYS A 203 16.22 -4.48 6.45
C LYS A 203 15.56 -3.53 7.45
N SER A 204 14.75 -2.58 6.98
CA SER A 204 14.09 -1.61 7.86
C SER A 204 12.90 -2.22 8.58
N ASN A 205 12.57 -1.69 9.76
CA ASN A 205 11.37 -2.08 10.50
C ASN A 205 10.11 -1.34 10.04
N VAL A 206 10.13 -0.72 8.86
CA VAL A 206 9.03 0.09 8.36
C VAL A 206 7.91 -0.82 7.87
N GLU A 207 6.70 -0.61 8.38
CA GLU A 207 5.51 -1.24 7.82
C GLU A 207 5.11 -0.52 6.54
N PHE A 208 4.67 -1.25 5.52
CA PHE A 208 4.19 -0.64 4.30
C PHE A 208 2.93 -1.33 3.77
N PHE A 209 2.16 -0.55 3.01
CA PHE A 209 0.98 -0.94 2.26
C PHE A 209 1.13 -0.47 0.83
N ILE A 210 0.80 -1.32 -0.13
CA ILE A 210 0.85 -0.97 -1.55
C ILE A 210 -0.51 -0.41 -1.95
N LYS A 211 -0.52 0.79 -2.52
CA LYS A 211 -1.71 1.45 -3.06
C LYS A 211 -2.09 0.79 -4.37
N GLU A 212 -3.28 0.22 -4.43
CA GLU A 212 -3.79 -0.47 -5.61
C GLU A 212 -5.27 -0.14 -5.83
N THR A 213 -5.72 -0.14 -7.08
CA THR A 213 -7.12 0.08 -7.43
C THR A 213 -7.88 -1.23 -7.40
N TYR A 214 -9.17 -1.21 -7.07
CA TYR A 214 -10.06 -2.38 -7.16
C TYR A 214 -9.94 -3.11 -8.51
N GLU A 215 -9.94 -2.37 -9.62
CA GLU A 215 -9.84 -2.94 -10.97
C GLU A 215 -8.57 -3.76 -11.19
N ASN A 216 -7.42 -3.21 -10.78
CA ASN A 216 -6.10 -3.82 -10.98
C ASN A 216 -5.73 -4.87 -9.91
N SER A 217 -6.41 -4.86 -8.75
CA SER A 217 -6.15 -5.79 -7.65
C SER A 217 -6.47 -7.27 -7.95
N GLY A 218 -7.04 -7.56 -9.13
CA GLY A 218 -7.53 -8.88 -9.51
C GLY A 218 -8.88 -9.23 -8.87
N LEU A 219 -9.40 -8.38 -7.97
CA LEU A 219 -10.73 -8.52 -7.35
C LEU A 219 -11.88 -8.20 -8.31
N SER A 220 -11.60 -7.48 -9.40
CA SER A 220 -12.55 -7.21 -10.49
C SER A 220 -12.97 -8.46 -11.25
N LYS A 221 -12.16 -9.53 -11.25
CA LYS A 221 -12.51 -10.80 -11.90
C LYS A 221 -13.65 -11.55 -11.21
N PHE A 222 -14.10 -11.09 -10.05
CA PHE A 222 -15.21 -11.68 -9.29
C PHE A 222 -16.54 -10.99 -9.60
N THR A 223 -16.58 -10.00 -10.49
CA THR A 223 -17.82 -9.28 -10.80
C THR A 223 -18.83 -10.07 -11.63
N ASP A 224 -18.43 -11.14 -12.33
CA ASP A 224 -19.31 -11.72 -13.37
C ASP A 224 -20.09 -13.00 -13.00
N ASP A 225 -19.59 -13.95 -12.21
CA ASP A 225 -20.34 -15.23 -12.02
C ASP A 225 -20.20 -15.92 -10.65
N SER A 226 -19.55 -15.32 -9.65
CA SER A 226 -19.27 -15.99 -8.35
C SER A 226 -19.60 -15.19 -7.09
N VAL A 227 -20.19 -14.00 -7.20
CA VAL A 227 -20.66 -13.23 -6.05
C VAL A 227 -22.09 -13.65 -5.69
N TYR A 228 -22.22 -14.72 -4.90
CA TYR A 228 -23.49 -15.08 -4.29
C TYR A 228 -23.89 -14.02 -3.25
N LYS A 229 -24.88 -13.20 -3.63
CA LYS A 229 -25.61 -12.32 -2.71
C LYS A 229 -26.56 -13.19 -1.87
N PHE A 230 -26.44 -13.11 -0.55
CA PHE A 230 -27.43 -13.73 0.33
C PHE A 230 -28.71 -12.90 0.33
N ASP A 231 -29.73 -13.35 -0.40
CA ASP A 231 -31.10 -13.00 -0.04
C ASP A 231 -31.42 -13.62 1.32
N LYS A 232 -31.93 -12.80 2.24
CA LYS A 232 -32.14 -13.11 3.67
C LYS A 232 -32.97 -14.37 3.97
N ASP A 233 -33.60 -14.97 2.97
CA ASP A 233 -34.57 -16.07 3.12
C ASP A 233 -34.11 -17.42 2.57
N ILE A 234 -32.85 -17.58 2.15
CA ILE A 234 -32.35 -18.88 1.66
C ILE A 234 -31.34 -19.47 2.65
N VAL A 235 -31.64 -20.70 3.06
CA VAL A 235 -30.88 -21.57 3.95
C VAL A 235 -29.37 -21.42 3.76
N LEU A 236 -28.69 -20.99 4.83
CA LEU A 236 -27.24 -20.95 4.95
C LEU A 236 -26.65 -22.30 4.50
N SER A 237 -25.94 -22.31 3.37
CA SER A 237 -24.97 -23.38 3.12
C SER A 237 -23.81 -23.20 4.10
N ASP A 238 -23.58 -24.20 4.93
CA ASP A 238 -22.47 -24.27 5.88
C ASP A 238 -21.12 -24.54 5.17
N LYS A 239 -21.11 -24.66 3.83
CA LYS A 239 -19.90 -24.93 3.04
C LYS A 239 -19.26 -23.63 2.57
N LEU A 240 -18.02 -23.41 3.00
CA LEU A 240 -17.15 -22.28 2.64
C LEU A 240 -16.81 -22.14 1.15
N GLU A 241 -17.21 -23.12 0.33
CA GLU A 241 -16.96 -23.20 -1.12
C GLU A 241 -18.08 -22.49 -1.93
N ASP A 242 -19.25 -22.26 -1.32
CA ASP A 242 -20.44 -21.67 -1.96
C ASP A 242 -20.53 -20.14 -1.76
N GLN A 243 -19.51 -19.53 -1.17
CA GLN A 243 -19.51 -18.13 -0.73
C GLN A 243 -18.45 -17.37 -1.54
N ALA A 244 -18.77 -16.16 -2.00
CA ALA A 244 -17.86 -15.32 -2.78
C ALA A 244 -16.57 -15.05 -1.98
N VAL A 245 -15.49 -15.76 -2.30
CA VAL A 245 -14.19 -15.61 -1.62
C VAL A 245 -13.31 -14.73 -2.49
N LEU A 246 -13.01 -13.50 -2.04
CA LEU A 246 -11.94 -12.72 -2.64
C LEU A 246 -10.60 -13.48 -2.45
N PRO A 247 -9.74 -13.53 -3.48
CA PRO A 247 -8.51 -14.30 -3.48
C PRO A 247 -7.55 -13.75 -2.43
N GLU A 248 -6.68 -14.62 -1.95
CA GLU A 248 -5.67 -14.24 -0.98
C GLU A 248 -4.70 -13.23 -1.60
N LEU A 249 -4.68 -12.01 -1.06
CA LEU A 249 -3.70 -10.99 -1.42
C LEU A 249 -2.41 -11.30 -0.66
N GLN A 250 -1.35 -11.68 -1.37
CA GLN A 250 -0.05 -12.04 -0.79
C GLN A 250 0.67 -10.88 -0.06
N ARG A 251 0.11 -9.66 -0.08
CA ARG A 251 0.76 -8.42 0.38
C ARG A 251 -0.21 -7.55 1.18
N ASN A 252 0.33 -6.68 2.01
CA ASN A 252 -0.43 -5.62 2.68
C ASN A 252 -0.87 -4.60 1.63
N ILE A 253 -2.18 -4.53 1.34
CA ILE A 253 -2.71 -3.68 0.27
C ILE A 253 -3.65 -2.63 0.85
N TYR A 254 -3.55 -1.43 0.29
CA TYR A 254 -4.47 -0.33 0.46
C TYR A 254 -5.26 -0.17 -0.83
N LEU A 255 -6.57 -0.42 -0.79
CA LEU A 255 -7.41 -0.44 -1.97
C LEU A 255 -8.19 0.87 -2.16
N THR A 256 -8.18 1.36 -3.39
CA THR A 256 -8.92 2.56 -3.82
C THR A 256 -9.93 2.23 -4.90
N GLY A 257 -10.98 3.05 -5.03
CA GLY A 257 -11.97 2.91 -6.08
C GLY A 257 -12.85 1.66 -5.94
N PHE A 258 -13.12 1.24 -4.70
CA PHE A 258 -14.12 0.20 -4.46
C PHE A 258 -15.52 0.72 -4.81
N PRO A 259 -16.37 -0.08 -5.48
CA PRO A 259 -17.76 0.29 -5.71
C PRO A 259 -18.52 0.47 -4.40
N ASP A 260 -19.28 1.56 -4.28
CA ASP A 260 -20.02 1.93 -3.05
C ASP A 260 -20.98 0.82 -2.59
N ASN A 261 -21.62 0.12 -3.52
CA ASN A 261 -22.52 -1.00 -3.21
C ASN A 261 -21.79 -2.17 -2.54
N ILE A 262 -20.53 -2.43 -2.92
CA ILE A 262 -19.71 -3.48 -2.29
C ILE A 262 -19.25 -3.03 -0.90
N ILE A 263 -18.93 -1.75 -0.72
CA ILE A 263 -18.57 -1.17 0.58
C ILE A 263 -19.72 -1.32 1.57
N GLU A 264 -20.95 -1.03 1.15
CA GLU A 264 -22.14 -1.19 1.99
C GLU A 264 -22.38 -2.66 2.37
N GLU A 265 -22.23 -3.59 1.41
CA GLU A 265 -22.35 -5.03 1.67
C GLU A 265 -21.26 -5.54 2.63
N LEU A 266 -20.01 -5.05 2.51
CA LEU A 266 -18.92 -5.36 3.44
C LEU A 266 -19.18 -4.79 4.84
N ALA A 267 -19.68 -3.56 4.94
CA ALA A 267 -20.03 -2.93 6.21
C ALA A 267 -21.19 -3.64 6.93
N LYS A 268 -22.10 -4.28 6.16
CA LYS A 268 -23.19 -5.10 6.67
C LYS A 268 -22.82 -6.56 6.91
N ASN A 269 -21.56 -6.96 6.66
CA ASN A 269 -21.07 -8.34 6.71
C ASN A 269 -21.88 -9.30 5.80
N GLN A 270 -22.33 -8.81 4.64
CA GLN A 270 -23.09 -9.59 3.65
C GLN A 270 -22.18 -10.29 2.62
N LEU A 271 -20.97 -9.78 2.42
CA LEU A 271 -19.89 -10.43 1.70
C LEU A 271 -18.91 -11.03 2.70
N LYS A 272 -18.19 -12.11 2.34
CA LYS A 272 -17.20 -12.76 3.22
C LYS A 272 -15.81 -12.67 2.62
N LEU A 273 -14.79 -12.53 3.47
CA LEU A 273 -13.40 -12.40 3.06
C LEU A 273 -12.50 -13.37 3.82
N LYS A 274 -11.69 -14.14 3.10
CA LYS A 274 -10.62 -14.96 3.69
C LYS A 274 -9.28 -14.21 3.62
N ARG A 275 -8.79 -13.76 4.79
CA ARG A 275 -7.42 -13.27 5.10
C ARG A 275 -7.13 -11.76 4.97
N THR A 276 -6.02 -11.39 5.66
CA THR A 276 -5.26 -10.13 5.84
C THR A 276 -6.04 -8.82 5.99
N PRO A 277 -5.63 -7.94 6.92
CA PRO A 277 -6.33 -6.68 7.15
C PRO A 277 -6.42 -5.88 5.86
N LEU A 278 -7.64 -5.64 5.41
CA LEU A 278 -7.92 -4.90 4.20
C LEU A 278 -8.09 -3.42 4.55
N LEU A 279 -7.18 -2.58 4.07
CA LEU A 279 -7.33 -1.13 4.17
C LEU A 279 -8.09 -0.64 2.93
N LEU A 280 -9.24 -0.03 3.14
CA LEU A 280 -10.15 0.37 2.07
C LEU A 280 -10.44 1.87 2.13
N GLU A 281 -10.04 2.58 1.07
CA GLU A 281 -10.41 3.97 0.85
C GLU A 281 -11.86 4.06 0.37
N ASN A 282 -12.67 4.86 1.07
CA ASN A 282 -14.04 5.13 0.68
C ASN A 282 -14.53 6.45 1.27
N SER A 283 -15.65 6.96 0.75
CA SER A 283 -16.29 8.19 1.21
C SER A 283 -17.37 7.98 2.29
N GLU A 284 -17.82 6.76 2.54
CA GLU A 284 -18.98 6.51 3.40
C GLU A 284 -18.60 6.25 4.86
N TYR A 285 -17.68 5.33 5.12
CA TYR A 285 -17.29 4.86 6.44
C TYR A 285 -15.83 5.17 6.82
N HIS A 286 -15.61 5.33 8.12
CA HIS A 286 -14.29 5.23 8.76
C HIS A 286 -14.33 4.28 9.96
N GLY A 287 -13.17 3.71 10.30
CA GLY A 287 -13.02 2.82 11.45
C GLY A 287 -12.71 1.39 11.00
N TYR A 288 -13.29 0.39 11.64
CA TYR A 288 -13.04 -1.02 11.31
C TYR A 288 -14.22 -1.93 11.65
N THR A 289 -14.32 -3.03 10.92
CA THR A 289 -15.22 -4.15 11.22
C THR A 289 -14.49 -5.49 11.10
N TYR A 290 -15.02 -6.52 11.76
CA TYR A 290 -14.61 -7.90 11.50
C TYR A 290 -15.61 -8.57 10.59
N ASN A 291 -15.06 -9.24 9.59
CA ASN A 291 -15.78 -10.07 8.65
C ASN A 291 -15.18 -11.47 8.73
N GLU A 292 -15.83 -12.32 9.54
CA GLU A 292 -15.29 -13.62 9.97
C GLU A 292 -13.90 -13.50 10.60
N ASN A 293 -12.86 -13.96 9.90
CA ASN A 293 -11.46 -13.91 10.32
C ASN A 293 -10.73 -12.69 9.76
N ASN A 294 -11.35 -11.91 8.88
CA ASN A 294 -10.72 -10.72 8.31
C ASN A 294 -11.07 -9.45 9.10
N THR A 295 -10.15 -8.50 9.11
CA THR A 295 -10.36 -7.12 9.54
C THR A 295 -10.50 -6.23 8.31
N ILE A 296 -11.59 -5.50 8.20
CA ILE A 296 -11.74 -4.45 7.19
C ILE A 296 -11.57 -3.12 7.89
N VAL A 297 -10.65 -2.29 7.40
CA VAL A 297 -10.35 -0.96 7.91
C VAL A 297 -10.82 0.06 6.89
N PHE A 298 -11.84 0.84 7.25
CA PHE A 298 -12.41 1.88 6.41
C PHE A 298 -11.68 3.21 6.64
N ILE A 299 -11.26 3.86 5.56
CA ILE A 299 -10.46 5.08 5.58
C ILE A 299 -11.10 6.13 4.68
N GLY A 300 -11.38 7.32 5.22
CA GLY A 300 -11.80 8.51 4.47
C GLY A 300 -13.25 8.95 4.69
N GLY A 301 -14.15 8.04 5.05
CA GLY A 301 -15.58 8.35 5.12
C GLY A 301 -16.05 9.06 6.39
N GLU A 302 -17.27 9.61 6.35
CA GLU A 302 -17.83 10.42 7.44
C GLU A 302 -18.50 9.59 8.54
N ASN A 303 -19.03 8.41 8.19
CA ASN A 303 -19.81 7.60 9.12
C ASN A 303 -18.90 6.66 9.95
N PRO A 304 -18.96 6.71 11.29
CA PRO A 304 -18.18 5.80 12.11
C PRO A 304 -18.70 4.37 12.02
N LYS A 305 -17.80 3.41 11.77
CA LYS A 305 -18.06 1.98 11.84
C LYS A 305 -17.02 1.34 12.75
N TYR A 306 -17.44 0.91 13.93
CA TYR A 306 -16.58 0.22 14.89
C TYR A 306 -17.22 -1.09 15.29
N TYR A 307 -16.48 -2.19 15.17
CA TYR A 307 -16.96 -3.47 15.69
C TYR A 307 -17.10 -3.43 17.22
N TYR A 308 -16.10 -2.88 17.90
CA TYR A 308 -16.15 -2.61 19.34
C TYR A 308 -16.32 -1.10 19.56
N ASN A 309 -17.52 -0.67 19.95
CA ASN A 309 -17.90 0.76 20.07
C ASN A 309 -16.99 1.56 21.03
N ASP A 310 -16.44 0.89 22.04
CA ASP A 310 -15.56 1.49 23.05
C ASP A 310 -14.14 1.74 22.54
N TYR A 311 -13.77 1.19 21.37
CA TYR A 311 -12.43 1.28 20.78
C TYR A 311 -12.52 1.97 19.42
N LYS A 312 -12.40 3.30 19.42
CA LYS A 312 -12.48 4.14 18.21
C LYS A 312 -11.12 4.22 17.54
N ILE A 313 -10.74 3.16 16.84
CA ILE A 313 -9.45 3.05 16.14
C ILE A 313 -9.61 3.50 14.69
N ASN A 314 -8.91 4.56 14.31
CA ASN A 314 -8.93 5.13 12.97
C ASN A 314 -7.53 5.10 12.36
N VAL A 315 -7.44 4.65 11.11
CA VAL A 315 -6.25 4.85 10.28
C VAL A 315 -6.43 6.15 9.50
N VAL A 316 -5.50 7.08 9.64
CA VAL A 316 -5.57 8.41 9.02
C VAL A 316 -4.43 8.58 8.04
N ARG A 317 -4.79 8.82 6.78
CA ARG A 317 -3.83 9.13 5.71
C ARG A 317 -3.18 10.49 5.97
N LYS A 318 -1.86 10.54 5.85
CA LYS A 318 -1.05 11.75 6.04
C LYS A 318 -0.06 11.88 4.89
N PRO A 319 -0.38 12.66 3.85
CA PRO A 319 0.58 13.04 2.83
C PRO A 319 1.79 13.71 3.47
N VAL A 320 3.00 13.26 3.12
CA VAL A 320 4.24 13.77 3.72
C VAL A 320 5.40 13.65 2.73
N ALA A 321 6.29 14.64 2.74
CA ALA A 321 7.57 14.53 2.03
C ALA A 321 8.48 13.50 2.72
N VAL A 322 9.31 12.82 1.94
CA VAL A 322 10.15 11.71 2.45
C VAL A 322 11.05 12.15 3.61
N LEU A 323 11.76 13.28 3.47
CA LEU A 323 12.63 13.79 4.53
C LEU A 323 11.88 14.25 5.79
N ASP A 324 10.61 14.64 5.67
CA ASP A 324 9.81 15.04 6.83
C ASP A 324 9.39 13.85 7.69
N LEU A 325 9.49 12.61 7.18
CA LEU A 325 9.35 11.39 8.00
C LEU A 325 10.31 11.39 9.19
N LEU A 326 11.52 11.95 9.06
CA LEU A 326 12.49 12.03 10.16
C LEU A 326 11.98 12.86 11.36
N LYS A 327 11.11 13.83 11.09
CA LYS A 327 10.55 14.76 12.08
C LYS A 327 9.25 14.28 12.70
N THR A 328 8.62 13.26 12.14
CA THR A 328 7.35 12.69 12.62
C THR A 328 7.52 11.22 13.00
N SER A 329 6.43 10.62 13.46
CA SER A 329 6.24 9.17 13.65
C SER A 329 4.79 8.90 14.05
N SER A 330 4.43 7.62 14.01
CA SER A 330 3.24 7.09 14.67
C SER A 330 3.63 6.46 16.01
N ASN A 331 2.66 6.40 16.94
CA ASN A 331 2.81 5.62 18.17
C ASN A 331 2.58 4.12 17.93
N TYR A 332 1.97 3.77 16.80
CA TYR A 332 1.49 2.44 16.45
C TYR A 332 1.71 2.16 14.97
N TYR A 333 1.97 0.91 14.64
CA TYR A 333 1.74 0.35 13.31
C TYR A 333 0.24 0.08 13.11
N VAL A 334 -0.19 -0.07 11.87
CA VAL A 334 -1.55 -0.51 11.56
C VAL A 334 -1.74 -1.96 12.00
N SER A 335 -0.76 -2.83 11.75
CA SER A 335 -0.76 -4.24 12.17
C SER A 335 -0.69 -4.48 13.68
N ASP A 336 -0.41 -3.45 14.49
CA ASP A 336 -0.49 -3.60 15.94
C ASP A 336 -1.93 -3.91 16.38
N PHE A 337 -2.92 -3.31 15.70
CA PHE A 337 -4.35 -3.46 16.05
C PHE A 337 -5.08 -4.50 15.21
N PHE A 338 -4.59 -4.79 14.01
CA PHE A 338 -5.29 -5.60 13.01
C PHE A 338 -4.35 -6.68 12.50
N ARG A 339 -4.47 -7.90 13.05
CA ARG A 339 -3.71 -9.10 12.65
C ARG A 339 -4.60 -10.12 11.96
#